data_AF-A0A100YVG5-F1
#
_entry.id   AF-A0A100YVG5-F1
#
_cell.length_a   1.000
_cell.length_b   1.000
_cell.length_c   1.000
_cell.angle_alpha   90.00
_cell.angle_beta   90.00
_cell.angle_gamma   90.00
#
_symmetry.space_group_name_H-M   'P 1'
#
loop_
_entity.id
_entity.type
_entity.pdbx_description
1 polymer ?
#
loop_
_entity_poly.entity_id
_entity_poly.type
_entity_poly.pdbx_seq_one_letter_code
_entity_poly.pdbx_strand_id
1 'polypeptide(L)'
;MAPKHSRKTETGTGRGLLVAACIFVVLAVGVLVLAVTGRLRPFVEQVAPGLAGKPDVQTQQQDASSDTATSQALEPKSYSEYSWDELTQISAKIAAAATDNEGLEIAREYNLADATGVPVNETREVVLDDNTLAYARIVGFRHDQRADGSGIAGMTLMVSMLSEQPMEASNTNEGGWESSALRSWLAGDGMALLPDDLATHIVSVAKATNNAGITADSASVTQTSDSLWAFSAVEVCGQISWFEDEFASEISYTAGLDAVLNAEGTQYPYFASKGVTDETGGSGGALALSYRGSARSWWYRSAYPLNYADTSSSSYFFRVSETGFPSSVGQADSTSGVVAGFCI
;
A
#
# COMPACT_ATOMS: atom_id res chain seq x y z
N MET A 1 20.79 -69.72 18.21
CA MET A 1 19.76 -69.45 19.23
C MET A 1 18.82 -68.38 18.70
N ALA A 2 17.50 -68.64 18.74
CA ALA A 2 16.38 -67.68 18.59
C ALA A 2 16.12 -67.08 17.17
N PRO A 3 14.86 -66.69 16.82
CA PRO A 3 14.14 -67.31 15.70
C PRO A 3 13.71 -66.37 14.55
N LYS A 4 13.31 -66.99 13.43
CA LYS A 4 12.65 -66.39 12.25
C LYS A 4 11.25 -65.88 12.59
N HIS A 5 10.99 -64.59 12.33
CA HIS A 5 9.64 -64.05 12.25
C HIS A 5 9.16 -63.96 10.80
N SER A 6 7.96 -64.51 10.59
CA SER A 6 7.16 -64.49 9.37
C SER A 6 6.69 -63.06 9.03
N ARG A 7 6.84 -62.64 7.77
CA ARG A 7 6.26 -61.39 7.26
C ARG A 7 5.11 -61.74 6.31
N LYS A 8 3.88 -61.52 6.77
CA LYS A 8 2.66 -61.58 5.96
C LYS A 8 2.70 -60.50 4.89
N THR A 9 2.34 -60.88 3.67
CA THR A 9 2.02 -60.00 2.54
C THR A 9 0.60 -59.45 2.69
N GLU A 10 0.46 -58.14 2.85
CA GLU A 10 -0.78 -57.40 2.62
C GLU A 10 -0.65 -56.59 1.32
N THR A 11 -1.45 -56.94 0.31
CA THR A 11 -1.61 -56.19 -0.93
C THR A 11 -2.68 -55.12 -0.74
N GLY A 12 -2.26 -53.86 -0.57
CA GLY A 12 -3.13 -52.70 -0.40
C GLY A 12 -3.50 -51.99 -1.71
N THR A 13 -4.80 -51.88 -1.97
CA THR A 13 -5.55 -50.61 -2.09
C THR A 13 -5.02 -49.47 -2.98
N GLY A 14 -4.23 -49.74 -4.03
CA GLY A 14 -3.70 -48.68 -4.92
C GLY A 14 -4.53 -48.34 -6.17
N ARG A 15 -5.41 -49.23 -6.63
CA ARG A 15 -6.09 -49.09 -7.94
C ARG A 15 -7.53 -48.56 -7.88
N GLY A 16 -8.21 -48.67 -6.74
CA GLY A 16 -9.59 -48.20 -6.59
C GLY A 16 -9.72 -46.68 -6.44
N LEU A 17 -8.74 -46.04 -5.78
CA LEU A 17 -8.79 -44.61 -5.47
C LEU A 17 -8.55 -43.72 -6.70
N LEU A 18 -7.67 -44.16 -7.60
CA LEU A 18 -7.28 -43.42 -8.81
C LEU A 18 -8.40 -43.43 -9.87
N VAL A 19 -9.17 -44.52 -9.97
CA VAL A 19 -10.32 -44.60 -10.89
C VAL A 19 -11.50 -43.76 -10.38
N ALA A 20 -11.74 -43.71 -9.06
CA ALA A 20 -12.80 -42.91 -8.46
C ALA A 20 -12.53 -41.39 -8.61
N ALA A 21 -11.29 -40.95 -8.44
CA ALA A 21 -10.91 -39.54 -8.58
C ALA A 21 -11.08 -39.02 -10.03
N CYS A 22 -10.70 -39.82 -11.04
CA CYS A 22 -10.86 -39.42 -12.45
C CYS A 22 -12.34 -39.31 -12.87
N ILE A 23 -13.23 -40.17 -12.34
CA ILE A 23 -14.67 -40.11 -12.65
C ILE A 23 -15.31 -38.85 -12.04
N PHE A 24 -14.90 -38.45 -10.84
CA PHE A 24 -15.41 -37.23 -10.19
C PHE A 24 -15.03 -35.94 -10.93
N VAL A 25 -13.78 -35.85 -11.43
CA VAL A 25 -13.33 -34.67 -12.18
C VAL A 25 -14.06 -34.53 -13.51
N VAL A 26 -14.30 -35.63 -14.22
CA VAL A 26 -15.06 -35.60 -15.49
C VAL A 26 -16.52 -35.20 -15.27
N LEU A 27 -17.15 -35.66 -14.18
CA LEU A 27 -18.51 -35.27 -13.81
C LEU A 27 -18.60 -33.77 -13.43
N ALA A 28 -17.65 -33.27 -12.65
CA ALA A 28 -17.63 -31.87 -12.23
C ALA A 28 -17.45 -30.90 -13.42
N VAL A 29 -16.56 -31.24 -14.36
CA VAL A 29 -16.36 -30.45 -15.59
C VAL A 29 -17.60 -30.50 -16.48
N GLY A 30 -18.26 -31.65 -16.60
CA GLY A 30 -19.51 -31.78 -17.35
C GLY A 30 -20.66 -30.93 -16.81
N VAL A 31 -20.82 -30.87 -15.48
CA VAL A 31 -21.83 -30.04 -14.81
C VAL A 31 -21.55 -28.55 -15.01
N LEU A 32 -20.27 -28.14 -14.94
CA LEU A 32 -19.86 -26.75 -15.14
C LEU A 32 -20.14 -26.28 -16.58
N VAL A 33 -19.84 -27.11 -17.59
CA VAL A 33 -20.13 -26.79 -19.00
C VAL A 33 -21.64 -26.67 -19.25
N LEU A 34 -22.46 -27.50 -18.59
CA LEU A 34 -23.92 -27.43 -18.70
C LEU A 34 -24.51 -26.20 -17.98
N ALA A 35 -23.85 -25.71 -16.93
CA ALA A 35 -24.23 -24.48 -16.23
C ALA A 35 -23.98 -23.24 -17.10
N VAL A 36 -22.78 -23.16 -17.69
CA VAL A 36 -22.36 -22.02 -18.51
C VAL A 36 -23.18 -21.94 -19.82
N THR A 37 -23.63 -23.07 -20.36
CA THR A 37 -24.41 -23.12 -21.60
C THR A 37 -25.94 -23.05 -21.39
N GLY A 38 -26.41 -22.86 -20.16
CA GLY A 38 -27.85 -22.76 -19.84
C GLY A 38 -28.64 -24.06 -20.05
N ARG A 39 -27.96 -25.20 -20.27
CA ARG A 39 -28.56 -26.51 -20.58
C ARG A 39 -28.80 -27.40 -19.35
N LEU A 40 -28.52 -26.92 -18.15
CA LEU A 40 -28.81 -27.66 -16.90
C LEU A 40 -30.31 -27.85 -16.61
N ARG A 41 -31.15 -26.90 -17.02
CA ARG A 41 -32.60 -26.87 -16.68
C ARG A 41 -33.38 -28.14 -17.06
N PRO A 42 -33.31 -28.65 -18.31
CA PRO A 42 -34.06 -29.87 -18.68
C PRO A 42 -33.59 -31.13 -17.93
N PHE A 43 -32.37 -31.16 -17.40
CA PHE A 43 -31.83 -32.32 -16.68
C PHE A 43 -32.24 -32.31 -15.19
N VAL A 44 -32.31 -31.13 -14.57
CA VAL A 44 -32.78 -30.95 -13.19
C VAL A 44 -34.27 -31.35 -13.07
N GLU A 45 -35.07 -31.04 -14.08
CA GLU A 45 -36.50 -31.35 -14.12
C GLU A 45 -36.78 -32.87 -14.27
N GLN A 46 -35.83 -33.62 -14.84
CA GLN A 46 -35.93 -35.07 -15.05
C GLN A 46 -35.50 -35.89 -13.82
N VAL A 47 -34.65 -35.33 -12.94
CA VAL A 47 -34.07 -36.02 -11.77
C VAL A 47 -34.70 -35.56 -10.44
N ALA A 48 -35.23 -34.33 -10.37
CA ALA A 48 -35.88 -33.79 -9.19
C ALA A 48 -37.01 -32.79 -9.57
N PRO A 49 -38.21 -33.27 -9.90
CA PRO A 49 -39.32 -32.38 -10.25
C PRO A 49 -39.73 -31.54 -9.03
N GLY A 50 -39.58 -30.20 -9.15
CA GLY A 50 -40.05 -29.24 -8.13
C GLY A 50 -39.03 -28.23 -7.58
N LEU A 51 -37.76 -28.28 -8.00
CA LEU A 51 -36.70 -27.35 -7.55
C LEU A 51 -36.47 -26.12 -8.46
N ALA A 52 -37.17 -26.03 -9.59
CA ALA A 52 -37.15 -24.85 -10.46
C ALA A 52 -38.30 -23.91 -10.08
N GLY A 53 -37.98 -22.81 -9.39
CA GLY A 53 -38.93 -21.73 -9.14
C GLY A 53 -39.50 -21.18 -10.45
N LYS A 54 -40.83 -21.07 -10.52
CA LYS A 54 -41.56 -20.57 -11.70
C LYS A 54 -41.36 -19.06 -11.88
N PRO A 55 -41.27 -18.55 -13.12
CA PRO A 55 -41.50 -17.14 -13.39
C PRO A 55 -43.01 -16.87 -13.46
N ASP A 56 -43.52 -16.04 -12.57
CA ASP A 56 -44.85 -15.45 -12.72
C ASP A 56 -44.79 -14.33 -13.77
N VAL A 57 -45.51 -14.51 -14.87
CA VAL A 57 -45.82 -13.46 -15.83
C VAL A 57 -47.21 -12.93 -15.48
N GLN A 58 -47.26 -11.73 -14.90
CA GLN A 58 -48.45 -10.87 -14.95
C GLN A 58 -48.12 -9.64 -15.79
N THR A 59 -48.76 -9.55 -16.95
CA THR A 59 -48.86 -8.35 -17.77
C THR A 59 -49.76 -7.31 -17.11
N GLN A 60 -49.21 -6.11 -16.88
CA GLN A 60 -49.76 -4.77 -17.14
C GLN A 60 -49.18 -3.77 -16.13
N GLN A 61 -48.26 -2.91 -16.56
CA GLN A 61 -48.50 -1.51 -16.85
C GLN A 61 -47.14 -0.81 -16.99
N GLN A 62 -47.00 -0.10 -18.09
CA GLN A 62 -45.78 0.55 -18.52
C GLN A 62 -45.60 1.83 -17.70
N ASP A 63 -44.92 1.72 -16.55
CA ASP A 63 -44.21 2.85 -15.97
C ASP A 63 -42.72 2.63 -16.24
N ALA A 64 -42.18 3.45 -17.12
CA ALA A 64 -40.75 3.58 -17.30
C ALA A 64 -40.15 4.26 -16.07
N SER A 65 -40.04 3.53 -14.95
CA SER A 65 -39.04 3.85 -13.95
C SER A 65 -37.72 3.38 -14.53
N SER A 66 -37.09 4.30 -15.26
CA SER A 66 -35.64 4.32 -15.40
C SER A 66 -35.03 3.96 -14.05
N ASP A 67 -34.31 2.84 -13.96
CA ASP A 67 -33.25 2.66 -12.97
C ASP A 67 -32.13 3.61 -13.36
N THR A 68 -32.44 4.91 -13.25
CA THR A 68 -31.45 5.90 -12.92
C THR A 68 -31.11 5.53 -11.49
N ALA A 69 -30.01 4.81 -11.29
CA ALA A 69 -29.29 4.93 -10.04
C ALA A 69 -29.01 6.42 -9.92
N THR A 70 -29.91 7.15 -9.27
CA THR A 70 -29.65 8.49 -8.81
C THR A 70 -28.47 8.31 -7.88
N SER A 71 -27.27 8.60 -8.42
CA SER A 71 -26.11 8.96 -7.63
C SER A 71 -26.59 10.06 -6.69
N GLN A 72 -27.08 9.69 -5.50
CA GLN A 72 -27.27 10.65 -4.44
C GLN A 72 -25.92 11.32 -4.28
N ALA A 73 -25.91 12.64 -4.48
CA ALA A 73 -24.70 13.41 -4.24
C ALA A 73 -24.31 13.17 -2.78
N LEU A 74 -23.07 12.73 -2.55
CA LEU A 74 -22.54 12.59 -1.22
C LEU A 74 -22.59 13.97 -0.54
N GLU A 75 -23.22 14.03 0.63
CA GLU A 75 -23.22 15.25 1.44
C GLU A 75 -21.85 15.44 2.09
N PRO A 76 -21.34 16.69 2.21
CA PRO A 76 -20.07 16.95 2.89
C PRO A 76 -20.11 16.58 4.38
N LYS A 77 -19.08 15.89 4.86
CA LYS A 77 -18.88 15.46 6.26
C LYS A 77 -17.45 15.69 6.70
N SER A 78 -17.12 15.41 7.96
CA SER A 78 -15.73 15.41 8.44
C SER A 78 -14.98 14.18 7.87
N TYR A 79 -13.65 14.25 7.74
CA TYR A 79 -12.86 13.15 7.14
C TYR A 79 -13.09 11.81 7.84
N SER A 80 -13.16 11.82 9.17
CA SER A 80 -13.39 10.62 9.99
C SER A 80 -14.80 10.01 9.87
N GLU A 81 -15.76 10.74 9.30
CA GLU A 81 -17.17 10.31 9.16
C GLU A 81 -17.48 9.65 7.81
N TYR A 82 -16.60 9.79 6.82
CA TYR A 82 -16.76 9.11 5.54
C TYR A 82 -16.39 7.62 5.63
N SER A 83 -17.13 6.75 4.95
CA SER A 83 -16.68 5.38 4.72
C SER A 83 -15.52 5.34 3.70
N TRP A 84 -14.81 4.20 3.61
CA TRP A 84 -13.78 4.02 2.58
C TRP A 84 -14.37 4.04 1.16
N ASP A 85 -15.58 3.51 0.98
CA ASP A 85 -16.34 3.63 -0.27
C ASP A 85 -16.62 5.09 -0.66
N GLU A 86 -17.05 5.92 0.31
CA GLU A 86 -17.34 7.34 0.06
C GLU A 86 -16.05 8.10 -0.27
N LEU A 87 -14.97 7.85 0.47
CA LEU A 87 -13.65 8.43 0.17
C LEU A 87 -13.16 7.99 -1.21
N THR A 88 -13.36 6.73 -1.62
CA THR A 88 -12.99 6.26 -2.96
C THR A 88 -13.78 6.98 -4.05
N GLN A 89 -15.08 7.20 -3.86
CA GLN A 89 -15.91 7.98 -4.79
C GLN A 89 -15.45 9.44 -4.90
N ILE A 90 -15.12 10.07 -3.76
CA ILE A 90 -14.58 11.43 -3.73
C ILE A 90 -13.20 11.48 -4.39
N SER A 91 -12.36 10.48 -4.13
CA SER A 91 -11.03 10.36 -4.75
C SER A 91 -11.14 10.27 -6.26
N ALA A 92 -12.05 9.45 -6.78
CA ALA A 92 -12.31 9.35 -8.21
C ALA A 92 -12.73 10.70 -8.83
N LYS A 93 -13.54 11.51 -8.12
CA LYS A 93 -13.90 12.87 -8.56
C LYS A 93 -12.68 13.80 -8.59
N ILE A 94 -11.85 13.76 -7.55
CA ILE A 94 -10.62 14.56 -7.45
C ILE A 94 -9.63 14.15 -8.56
N ALA A 95 -9.48 12.85 -8.82
CA ALA A 95 -8.64 12.30 -9.89
C ALA A 95 -9.12 12.72 -11.29
N ALA A 96 -10.43 12.82 -11.50
CA ALA A 96 -11.02 13.22 -12.77
C ALA A 96 -10.94 14.73 -13.07
N ALA A 97 -10.55 15.56 -12.09
CA ALA A 97 -10.36 16.99 -12.30
C ALA A 97 -9.29 17.28 -13.37
N ALA A 98 -9.46 18.37 -14.13
CA ALA A 98 -8.53 18.70 -15.21
C ALA A 98 -7.22 19.30 -14.68
N THR A 99 -7.27 19.94 -13.51
CA THR A 99 -6.14 20.61 -12.88
C THR A 99 -6.08 20.31 -11.38
N ASP A 100 -4.94 20.57 -10.77
CA ASP A 100 -4.77 20.39 -9.33
C ASP A 100 -5.63 21.37 -8.53
N ASN A 101 -5.82 22.60 -9.03
CA ASN A 101 -6.71 23.58 -8.40
C ASN A 101 -8.17 23.13 -8.40
N GLU A 102 -8.65 22.55 -9.50
CA GLU A 102 -10.00 21.96 -9.56
C GLU A 102 -10.12 20.75 -8.62
N GLY A 103 -9.08 19.90 -8.56
CA GLY A 103 -9.05 18.80 -7.60
C GLY A 103 -9.13 19.27 -6.15
N LEU A 104 -8.43 20.35 -5.82
CA LEU A 104 -8.47 20.98 -4.51
C LEU A 104 -9.81 21.68 -4.22
N GLU A 105 -10.48 22.24 -5.23
CA GLU A 105 -11.85 22.74 -5.10
C GLU A 105 -12.80 21.62 -4.69
N ILE A 106 -12.74 20.47 -5.36
CA ILE A 106 -13.54 19.28 -5.01
C ILE A 106 -13.19 18.81 -3.60
N ALA A 107 -11.90 18.70 -3.24
CA ALA A 107 -11.49 18.30 -1.90
C ALA A 107 -12.04 19.24 -0.81
N ARG A 108 -12.11 20.55 -1.07
CA ARG A 108 -12.73 21.54 -0.16
C ARG A 108 -14.24 21.40 -0.08
N GLU A 109 -14.92 21.15 -1.19
CA GLU A 109 -16.38 20.90 -1.20
C GLU A 109 -16.77 19.74 -0.27
N TYR A 110 -15.92 18.72 -0.17
CA TYR A 110 -16.10 17.56 0.70
C TYR A 110 -15.44 17.70 2.09
N ASN A 111 -14.99 18.89 2.49
CA ASN A 111 -14.29 19.17 3.76
C ASN A 111 -13.02 18.32 4.00
N LEU A 112 -12.34 17.87 2.93
CA LEU A 112 -11.10 17.11 3.03
C LEU A 112 -9.85 17.99 2.97
N ALA A 113 -9.99 19.21 2.46
CA ALA A 113 -8.95 20.23 2.45
C ALA A 113 -9.42 21.52 3.15
N ASP A 114 -8.50 22.26 3.74
CA ASP A 114 -8.76 23.58 4.33
C ASP A 114 -8.83 24.69 3.25
N ALA A 115 -9.06 25.93 3.69
CA ALA A 115 -9.21 27.08 2.80
C ALA A 115 -7.94 27.39 1.96
N THR A 116 -6.78 26.87 2.37
CA THR A 116 -5.49 27.02 1.67
C THR A 116 -5.17 25.84 0.76
N GLY A 117 -6.01 24.80 0.72
CA GLY A 117 -5.79 23.60 -0.08
C GLY A 117 -4.92 22.55 0.62
N VAL A 118 -4.63 22.70 1.91
CA VAL A 118 -3.90 21.71 2.70
C VAL A 118 -4.89 20.64 3.20
N PRO A 119 -4.53 19.34 3.21
CA PRO A 119 -5.36 18.30 3.80
C PRO A 119 -5.75 18.62 5.26
N VAL A 120 -7.00 18.35 5.63
CA VAL A 120 -7.47 18.58 7.00
C VAL A 120 -6.62 17.80 8.00
N ASN A 121 -6.35 18.40 9.17
CA ASN A 121 -5.56 17.78 10.22
C ASN A 121 -6.39 16.81 11.08
N GLU A 122 -7.06 15.87 10.41
CA GLU A 122 -7.85 14.80 11.03
C GLU A 122 -7.19 13.44 10.80
N THR A 123 -7.52 12.49 11.68
CA THR A 123 -7.12 11.09 11.54
C THR A 123 -8.34 10.20 11.69
N ARG A 124 -8.33 9.08 10.98
CA ARG A 124 -9.30 8.00 11.13
C ARG A 124 -8.62 6.79 11.75
N GLU A 125 -9.30 6.15 12.68
CA GLU A 125 -8.84 4.91 13.28
C GLU A 125 -8.89 3.76 12.26
N VAL A 126 -7.82 2.96 12.24
CA VAL A 126 -7.70 1.72 11.47
C VAL A 126 -7.30 0.64 12.46
N VAL A 127 -8.23 -0.26 12.79
CA VAL A 127 -7.96 -1.41 13.66
C VAL A 127 -7.34 -2.50 12.80
N LEU A 128 -6.06 -2.80 13.00
CA LEU A 128 -5.37 -3.84 12.25
C LEU A 128 -5.84 -5.23 12.68
N ASP A 129 -5.58 -6.24 11.84
CA ASP A 129 -6.00 -7.63 12.09
C ASP A 129 -5.43 -8.21 13.41
N ASP A 130 -4.28 -7.70 13.87
CA ASP A 130 -3.69 -8.05 15.16
C ASP A 130 -4.25 -7.26 16.37
N ASN A 131 -5.31 -6.47 16.15
CA ASN A 131 -5.94 -5.52 17.09
C ASN A 131 -5.06 -4.31 17.46
N THR A 132 -3.95 -4.08 16.78
CA THR A 132 -3.20 -2.83 16.94
C THR A 132 -4.01 -1.68 16.34
N LEU A 133 -4.14 -0.58 17.08
CA LEU A 133 -4.79 0.62 16.60
C LEU A 133 -3.80 1.50 15.83
N ALA A 134 -4.05 1.68 14.53
CA ALA A 134 -3.35 2.61 13.66
C ALA A 134 -4.26 3.80 13.28
N TYR A 135 -3.67 4.82 12.68
CA TYR A 135 -4.35 6.07 12.32
C TYR A 135 -4.01 6.45 10.88
N ALA A 136 -5.03 6.59 10.04
CA ALA A 136 -4.89 7.04 8.65
C ALA A 136 -5.21 8.53 8.53
N ARG A 137 -4.43 9.27 7.74
CA ARG A 137 -4.69 10.68 7.38
C ARG A 137 -4.38 10.92 5.91
N ILE A 138 -5.00 11.95 5.34
CA ILE A 138 -4.67 12.43 4.00
C ILE A 138 -3.36 13.22 4.09
N VAL A 139 -2.41 12.92 3.20
CA VAL A 139 -1.14 13.66 3.07
C VAL A 139 -1.06 14.53 1.82
N GLY A 140 -1.84 14.19 0.78
CA GLY A 140 -1.91 14.97 -0.45
C GLY A 140 -3.11 14.60 -1.30
N PHE A 141 -3.39 15.47 -2.27
CA PHE A 141 -4.38 15.26 -3.32
C PHE A 141 -3.66 15.30 -4.66
N ARG A 142 -4.06 14.44 -5.61
CA ARG A 142 -3.48 14.44 -6.97
C ARG A 142 -1.95 14.46 -6.97
N HIS A 143 -1.33 13.68 -6.08
CA HIS A 143 0.13 13.69 -5.90
C HIS A 143 0.81 12.55 -6.65
N ASP A 144 0.19 11.37 -6.63
CA ASP A 144 0.78 10.13 -7.11
C ASP A 144 0.12 9.63 -8.40
N GLN A 145 0.95 9.12 -9.33
CA GLN A 145 0.47 8.51 -10.57
C GLN A 145 0.15 7.03 -10.35
N ARG A 146 -1.00 6.58 -10.82
CA ARG A 146 -1.36 5.15 -10.78
C ARG A 146 -0.42 4.36 -11.66
N ALA A 147 0.05 3.22 -11.14
CA ALA A 147 1.06 2.40 -11.82
C ALA A 147 0.52 1.73 -13.10
N ASP A 148 -0.79 1.56 -13.21
CA ASP A 148 -1.46 1.00 -14.38
C ASP A 148 -1.57 1.98 -15.56
N GLY A 149 -1.11 3.22 -15.40
CA GLY A 149 -1.18 4.26 -16.42
C GLY A 149 -2.56 4.88 -16.61
N SER A 150 -3.53 4.61 -15.71
CA SER A 150 -4.89 5.18 -15.77
C SER A 150 -4.96 6.66 -15.36
N GLY A 151 -3.82 7.26 -14.98
CA GLY A 151 -3.69 8.66 -14.60
C GLY A 151 -3.36 8.84 -13.13
N ILE A 152 -3.73 10.00 -12.58
CA ILE A 152 -3.36 10.39 -11.22
C ILE A 152 -4.35 9.83 -10.19
N ALA A 153 -3.86 9.42 -9.02
CA ALA A 153 -4.70 9.07 -7.88
C ALA A 153 -5.29 10.35 -7.27
N GLY A 154 -6.52 10.28 -6.75
CA GLY A 154 -7.18 11.47 -6.22
C GLY A 154 -6.67 11.84 -4.83
N MET A 155 -6.44 10.84 -3.99
CA MET A 155 -5.99 11.01 -2.61
C MET A 155 -4.81 10.10 -2.29
N THR A 156 -3.81 10.68 -1.62
CA THR A 156 -2.71 9.96 -1.00
C THR A 156 -2.86 10.05 0.51
N LEU A 157 -2.79 8.90 1.17
CA LEU A 157 -2.93 8.76 2.61
C LEU A 157 -1.68 8.18 3.24
N MET A 158 -1.48 8.49 4.51
CA MET A 158 -0.48 7.90 5.40
C MET A 158 -1.21 7.15 6.50
N VAL A 159 -0.88 5.88 6.70
CA VAL A 159 -1.24 5.11 7.89
C VAL A 159 -0.06 5.06 8.85
N SER A 160 -0.33 5.33 10.13
CA SER A 160 0.67 5.20 11.19
C SER A 160 1.20 3.77 11.30
N MET A 161 2.21 3.57 12.15
CA MET A 161 3.00 2.34 12.20
C MET A 161 2.15 1.05 12.20
N LEU A 162 2.29 0.26 11.13
CA LEU A 162 1.64 -1.05 10.96
C LEU A 162 2.35 -2.14 11.78
N SER A 163 3.67 -2.03 11.88
CA SER A 163 4.54 -3.00 12.54
C SER A 163 5.90 -2.37 12.83
N GLU A 164 6.77 -3.17 13.42
CA GLU A 164 8.21 -2.91 13.54
C GLU A 164 8.93 -3.98 12.72
N GLN A 165 9.62 -3.59 11.64
CA GLN A 165 10.30 -4.49 10.71
C GLN A 165 11.69 -3.93 10.36
N PRO A 166 12.67 -4.76 10.02
CA PRO A 166 13.87 -4.28 9.35
C PRO A 166 13.57 -3.89 7.90
N MET A 167 14.43 -3.06 7.31
CA MET A 167 14.37 -2.81 5.87
C MET A 167 14.75 -4.08 5.09
N GLU A 168 15.75 -4.79 5.60
CA GLU A 168 16.31 -6.00 5.03
C GLU A 168 16.57 -7.11 6.05
N ALA A 169 16.64 -8.36 5.58
CA ALA A 169 16.96 -9.49 6.47
C ALA A 169 18.46 -9.56 6.82
N SER A 170 19.31 -8.94 6.00
CA SER A 170 20.75 -8.82 6.21
C SER A 170 21.19 -7.37 6.05
N ASN A 171 22.33 -7.00 6.61
CA ASN A 171 22.82 -5.62 6.57
C ASN A 171 23.32 -5.22 5.17
N THR A 172 22.40 -5.02 4.23
CA THR A 172 22.63 -4.60 2.85
C THR A 172 21.61 -3.55 2.43
N ASN A 173 22.00 -2.66 1.52
CA ASN A 173 21.12 -1.74 0.81
C ASN A 173 21.28 -1.88 -0.71
N GLU A 174 21.97 -2.93 -1.16
CA GLU A 174 22.09 -3.27 -2.57
C GLU A 174 20.70 -3.51 -3.16
N GLY A 175 20.41 -2.87 -4.30
CA GLY A 175 19.09 -2.94 -4.93
C GLY A 175 18.03 -2.02 -4.31
N GLY A 176 18.39 -1.25 -3.28
CA GLY A 176 17.56 -0.22 -2.67
C GLY A 176 16.17 -0.69 -2.24
N TRP A 177 15.16 0.17 -2.40
CA TRP A 177 13.77 -0.14 -2.05
C TRP A 177 13.18 -1.27 -2.88
N GLU A 178 13.42 -1.30 -4.20
CA GLU A 178 12.85 -2.29 -5.12
C GLU A 178 13.15 -3.73 -4.68
N SER A 179 14.39 -3.97 -4.25
CA SER A 179 14.84 -5.28 -3.78
C SER A 179 14.57 -5.54 -2.31
N SER A 180 14.03 -4.54 -1.58
CA SER A 180 13.94 -4.62 -0.13
C SER A 180 12.98 -5.71 0.38
N ALA A 181 13.39 -6.42 1.43
CA ALA A 181 12.52 -7.34 2.16
C ALA A 181 11.29 -6.63 2.74
N LEU A 182 11.43 -5.38 3.21
CA LEU A 182 10.31 -4.58 3.72
C LEU A 182 9.27 -4.27 2.65
N ARG A 183 9.68 -3.94 1.41
CA ARG A 183 8.75 -3.74 0.30
C ARG A 183 7.97 -5.01 0.00
N SER A 184 8.64 -6.16 -0.03
CA SER A 184 8.00 -7.47 -0.22
C SER A 184 7.02 -7.78 0.91
N TRP A 185 7.38 -7.46 2.15
CA TRP A 185 6.50 -7.59 3.32
C TRP A 185 5.26 -6.69 3.21
N LEU A 186 5.41 -5.42 2.84
CA LEU A 186 4.28 -4.51 2.63
C LEU A 186 3.30 -5.00 1.56
N ALA A 187 3.80 -5.60 0.48
CA ALA A 187 2.96 -6.16 -0.59
C ALA A 187 2.19 -7.43 -0.18
N GLY A 188 2.64 -8.13 0.88
CA GLY A 188 2.01 -9.34 1.41
C GLY A 188 1.41 -9.10 2.80
N ASP A 189 2.16 -9.48 3.82
CA ASP A 189 1.73 -9.44 5.23
C ASP A 189 1.30 -8.03 5.68
N GLY A 190 1.98 -6.97 5.24
CA GLY A 190 1.62 -5.59 5.58
C GLY A 190 0.25 -5.19 5.03
N MET A 191 -0.08 -5.60 3.81
CA MET A 191 -1.43 -5.41 3.24
C MET A 191 -2.46 -6.25 3.98
N ALA A 192 -2.11 -7.49 4.35
CA ALA A 192 -3.00 -8.40 5.08
C ALA A 192 -3.32 -7.93 6.52
N LEU A 193 -2.54 -7.01 7.09
CA LEU A 193 -2.86 -6.37 8.38
C LEU A 193 -3.98 -5.33 8.28
N LEU A 194 -4.21 -4.77 7.10
CA LEU A 194 -5.26 -3.76 6.91
C LEU A 194 -6.64 -4.43 6.90
N PRO A 195 -7.68 -3.78 7.44
CA PRO A 195 -9.05 -4.22 7.28
C PRO A 195 -9.43 -4.44 5.81
N ASP A 196 -10.20 -5.49 5.53
CA ASP A 196 -10.68 -5.79 4.18
C ASP A 196 -11.41 -4.61 3.55
N ASP A 197 -12.20 -3.86 4.34
CA ASP A 197 -12.96 -2.70 3.88
C ASP A 197 -12.08 -1.49 3.50
N LEU A 198 -10.80 -1.49 3.85
CA LEU A 198 -9.80 -0.53 3.38
C LEU A 198 -8.98 -1.13 2.24
N ALA A 199 -8.47 -2.35 2.43
CA ALA A 199 -7.54 -3.00 1.50
C ALA A 199 -8.10 -3.11 0.07
N THR A 200 -9.41 -3.32 -0.08
CA THR A 200 -10.06 -3.43 -1.41
C THR A 200 -10.09 -2.13 -2.22
N HIS A 201 -9.86 -0.98 -1.58
CA HIS A 201 -9.87 0.32 -2.26
C HIS A 201 -8.48 0.81 -2.66
N ILE A 202 -7.42 0.19 -2.11
CA ILE A 202 -6.06 0.66 -2.34
C ILE A 202 -5.66 0.40 -3.79
N VAL A 203 -5.15 1.45 -4.45
CA VAL A 203 -4.62 1.38 -5.81
C VAL A 203 -3.10 1.40 -5.82
N SER A 204 -2.49 0.71 -6.78
CA SER A 204 -1.04 0.75 -6.95
C SER A 204 -0.61 2.03 -7.66
N VAL A 205 0.47 2.64 -7.18
CA VAL A 205 1.07 3.87 -7.73
C VAL A 205 2.54 3.68 -8.07
N ALA A 206 3.03 4.52 -8.98
CA ALA A 206 4.43 4.57 -9.37
C ALA A 206 5.22 5.38 -8.34
N LYS A 207 6.24 4.77 -7.73
CA LYS A 207 7.12 5.44 -6.75
C LYS A 207 8.54 5.52 -7.27
N ALA A 208 9.08 6.74 -7.38
CA ALA A 208 10.49 6.96 -7.66
C ALA A 208 11.31 6.66 -6.40
N THR A 209 12.42 5.95 -6.55
CA THR A 209 13.37 5.72 -5.46
C THR A 209 14.73 5.26 -5.97
N ASN A 210 15.76 5.47 -5.17
CA ASN A 210 17.08 4.92 -5.41
C ASN A 210 17.07 3.38 -5.27
N ASN A 211 17.07 2.69 -6.40
CA ASN A 211 17.09 1.22 -6.48
C ASN A 211 18.50 0.64 -6.68
N ALA A 212 19.55 1.46 -6.55
CA ALA A 212 20.93 0.96 -6.53
C ALA A 212 21.43 0.73 -5.10
N GLY A 213 21.00 1.57 -4.15
CA GLY A 213 21.58 1.64 -2.81
C GLY A 213 22.66 2.70 -2.75
N ILE A 214 23.91 2.30 -2.95
CA ILE A 214 25.07 3.22 -2.95
C ILE A 214 25.26 3.78 -4.37
N THR A 215 24.99 5.08 -4.56
CA THR A 215 25.12 5.77 -5.85
C THR A 215 25.11 7.28 -5.68
N ALA A 216 25.81 8.00 -6.57
CA ALA A 216 25.72 9.45 -6.69
C ALA A 216 25.06 9.88 -8.02
N ASP A 217 24.56 8.92 -8.79
CA ASP A 217 23.91 9.15 -10.09
C ASP A 217 22.39 9.05 -9.93
N SER A 218 21.70 10.18 -10.11
CA SER A 218 20.24 10.24 -10.05
C SER A 218 19.55 9.41 -11.13
N ALA A 219 20.25 8.98 -12.20
CA ALA A 219 19.72 8.01 -13.15
C ALA A 219 19.45 6.62 -12.53
N SER A 220 20.01 6.36 -11.33
CA SER A 220 19.73 5.15 -10.54
C SER A 220 18.34 5.20 -9.88
N VAL A 221 17.71 6.37 -9.86
CA VAL A 221 16.34 6.52 -9.35
C VAL A 221 15.37 6.03 -10.40
N THR A 222 14.70 4.92 -10.09
CA THR A 222 13.77 4.25 -10.99
C THR A 222 12.43 4.01 -10.30
N GLN A 223 11.41 3.66 -11.09
CA GLN A 223 10.03 3.54 -10.62
C GLN A 223 9.72 2.11 -10.16
N THR A 224 9.12 1.99 -8.98
CA THR A 224 8.43 0.76 -8.52
C THR A 224 6.91 0.93 -8.66
N SER A 225 6.18 -0.19 -8.68
CA SER A 225 4.71 -0.23 -8.61
C SER A 225 4.32 -0.76 -7.24
N ASP A 226 3.76 0.10 -6.39
CA ASP A 226 3.51 -0.21 -4.98
C ASP A 226 2.08 0.16 -4.59
N SER A 227 1.38 -0.74 -3.89
CA SER A 227 0.07 -0.44 -3.27
C SER A 227 0.23 0.15 -1.87
N LEU A 228 1.22 -0.35 -1.12
CA LEU A 228 1.72 0.22 0.13
C LEU A 228 3.21 0.50 -0.04
N TRP A 229 3.69 1.65 0.44
CA TRP A 229 5.11 2.02 0.38
C TRP A 229 5.58 2.77 1.61
N ALA A 230 6.87 2.69 1.94
CA ALA A 230 7.48 3.64 2.86
C ALA A 230 7.76 4.98 2.14
N PHE A 231 7.53 6.11 2.80
CA PHE A 231 7.80 7.44 2.24
C PHE A 231 9.29 7.65 1.94
N SER A 232 9.65 8.46 0.95
CA SER A 232 11.04 8.86 0.73
C SER A 232 11.37 10.07 1.60
N ALA A 233 12.65 10.31 1.82
CA ALA A 233 13.13 11.49 2.53
C ALA A 233 12.56 12.78 1.93
N VAL A 234 12.68 12.97 0.60
CA VAL A 234 12.21 14.19 -0.09
C VAL A 234 10.69 14.36 -0.04
N GLU A 235 9.93 13.25 -0.02
CA GLU A 235 8.47 13.30 0.12
C GLU A 235 8.00 13.81 1.49
N VAL A 236 8.83 13.63 2.52
CA VAL A 236 8.52 14.06 3.89
C VAL A 236 9.16 15.41 4.19
N CYS A 237 10.42 15.58 3.84
CA CYS A 237 11.25 16.71 4.22
C CYS A 237 11.30 17.82 3.18
N GLY A 238 10.86 17.57 1.94
CA GLY A 238 11.11 18.48 0.83
C GLY A 238 12.56 18.44 0.40
N GLN A 239 13.05 19.55 -0.14
CA GLN A 239 14.39 19.63 -0.71
C GLN A 239 15.44 19.23 0.35
N ILE A 240 16.25 18.24 0.02
CA ILE A 240 17.31 17.70 0.86
C ILE A 240 18.65 18.36 0.51
N SER A 241 19.39 18.85 1.52
CA SER A 241 20.79 19.29 1.40
C SER A 241 21.73 18.64 2.42
N TRP A 242 21.33 17.50 3.02
CA TRP A 242 22.06 16.83 4.10
C TRP A 242 23.55 16.60 3.81
N PHE A 243 23.91 16.13 2.61
CA PHE A 243 25.30 15.84 2.30
C PHE A 243 26.10 17.09 1.92
N GLU A 244 25.49 18.02 1.19
CA GLU A 244 26.12 19.31 0.87
C GLU A 244 26.40 20.12 2.16
N ASP A 245 25.44 20.20 3.07
CA ASP A 245 25.59 20.97 4.31
C ASP A 245 26.64 20.37 5.25
N GLU A 246 26.72 19.05 5.32
CA GLU A 246 27.67 18.36 6.22
C GLU A 246 29.07 18.23 5.60
N PHE A 247 29.17 17.89 4.31
CA PHE A 247 30.43 17.42 3.72
C PHE A 247 30.98 18.29 2.59
N ALA A 248 30.31 19.35 2.11
CA ALA A 248 30.78 20.09 0.92
C ALA A 248 32.19 20.68 1.03
N SER A 249 32.70 20.90 2.25
CA SER A 249 34.05 21.38 2.49
C SER A 249 35.11 20.28 2.61
N GLU A 250 34.70 19.01 2.63
CA GLU A 250 35.60 17.86 2.73
C GLU A 250 36.17 17.48 1.38
N ILE A 251 37.47 17.16 1.36
CA ILE A 251 38.17 16.74 0.14
C ILE A 251 37.62 15.43 -0.46
N SER A 252 36.93 14.63 0.36
CA SER A 252 36.31 13.35 0.03
C SER A 252 34.83 13.46 -0.38
N TYR A 253 34.28 14.69 -0.45
CA TYR A 253 32.87 14.87 -0.81
C TYR A 253 32.57 14.29 -2.20
N THR A 254 31.51 13.48 -2.27
CA THR A 254 30.98 12.97 -3.52
C THR A 254 29.77 13.80 -3.91
N ALA A 255 29.90 14.64 -4.93
CA ALA A 255 28.78 15.42 -5.45
C ALA A 255 27.69 14.50 -6.03
N GLY A 256 26.42 14.90 -5.90
CA GLY A 256 25.27 14.20 -6.47
C GLY A 256 24.46 13.35 -5.49
N LEU A 257 24.93 13.14 -4.26
CA LEU A 257 24.22 12.36 -3.24
C LEU A 257 22.85 12.96 -2.89
N ASP A 258 22.78 14.27 -2.65
CA ASP A 258 21.50 14.96 -2.42
C ASP A 258 20.62 14.95 -3.67
N ALA A 259 21.22 14.98 -4.87
CA ALA A 259 20.47 14.91 -6.12
C ALA A 259 19.79 13.53 -6.32
N VAL A 260 20.39 12.45 -5.82
CA VAL A 260 19.76 11.12 -5.79
C VAL A 260 18.54 11.14 -4.88
N LEU A 261 18.64 11.68 -3.66
CA LEU A 261 17.52 11.74 -2.72
C LEU A 261 16.38 12.65 -3.22
N ASN A 262 16.73 13.80 -3.79
CA ASN A 262 15.76 14.76 -4.32
C ASN A 262 15.04 14.26 -5.59
N ALA A 263 15.56 13.24 -6.27
CA ALA A 263 14.91 12.64 -7.42
C ALA A 263 13.80 11.63 -7.04
N GLU A 264 13.64 11.28 -5.76
CA GLU A 264 12.68 10.26 -5.31
C GLU A 264 11.22 10.77 -5.15
N GLY A 265 10.96 12.05 -5.42
CA GLY A 265 9.61 12.62 -5.37
C GLY A 265 9.60 14.11 -4.99
N THR A 266 8.44 14.57 -4.51
CA THR A 266 8.22 15.93 -4.03
C THR A 266 7.47 15.89 -2.70
N GLN A 267 7.68 16.91 -1.85
CA GLN A 267 7.08 16.95 -0.52
C GLN A 267 5.56 16.88 -0.56
N TYR A 268 4.95 16.04 0.27
CA TYR A 268 3.51 16.03 0.44
C TYR A 268 3.02 17.31 1.15
N PRO A 269 1.90 17.92 0.70
CA PRO A 269 1.36 19.15 1.28
C PRO A 269 1.13 19.08 2.80
N TYR A 270 0.75 17.92 3.34
CA TYR A 270 0.62 17.75 4.78
C TYR A 270 1.92 18.06 5.53
N PHE A 271 3.06 17.47 5.13
CA PHE A 271 4.33 17.69 5.83
C PHE A 271 4.82 19.14 5.68
N ALA A 272 4.68 19.71 4.48
CA ALA A 272 4.98 21.12 4.23
C ALA A 272 4.16 22.04 5.15
N SER A 273 2.86 21.78 5.31
CA SER A 273 1.99 22.58 6.19
C SER A 273 2.36 22.49 7.67
N LYS A 274 3.04 21.41 8.09
CA LYS A 274 3.57 21.27 9.45
C LYS A 274 4.92 21.95 9.63
N GLY A 275 5.50 22.50 8.57
CA GLY A 275 6.82 23.11 8.58
C GLY A 275 7.93 22.07 8.67
N VAL A 276 7.68 20.85 8.20
CA VAL A 276 8.73 19.83 8.09
C VAL A 276 9.70 20.26 7.00
N THR A 277 10.99 20.21 7.31
CA THR A 277 12.08 20.39 6.35
C THR A 277 13.08 19.24 6.51
N ASP A 278 14.18 19.31 5.79
CA ASP A 278 15.32 18.41 5.95
C ASP A 278 16.10 18.69 7.25
N GLU A 279 15.97 19.89 7.83
CA GLU A 279 16.57 20.26 9.13
C GLU A 279 15.66 20.01 10.35
N THR A 280 14.33 20.06 10.18
CA THR A 280 13.39 19.98 11.30
C THR A 280 12.17 19.12 11.02
N GLY A 281 11.73 18.36 12.03
CA GLY A 281 10.48 17.59 12.00
C GLY A 281 9.20 18.45 12.09
N GLY A 282 9.34 19.77 11.97
CA GLY A 282 8.25 20.73 11.98
C GLY A 282 7.59 20.90 13.35
N SER A 283 6.40 21.49 13.32
CA SER A 283 5.58 21.77 14.49
C SER A 283 4.67 20.59 14.87
N GLY A 284 4.27 20.53 16.14
CA GLY A 284 3.23 19.60 16.61
C GLY A 284 3.58 18.12 16.55
N GLY A 285 4.87 17.77 16.39
CA GLY A 285 5.31 16.37 16.38
C GLY A 285 4.88 15.60 15.14
N ALA A 286 4.82 16.25 13.97
CA ALA A 286 4.35 15.65 12.72
C ALA A 286 5.07 14.33 12.36
N LEU A 287 6.36 14.23 12.69
CA LEU A 287 7.18 13.03 12.45
C LEU A 287 7.41 12.17 13.71
N ALA A 288 7.14 12.71 14.91
CA ALA A 288 7.36 12.01 16.18
C ALA A 288 6.18 11.07 16.48
N LEU A 289 6.30 9.82 16.02
CA LEU A 289 5.22 8.84 16.10
C LEU A 289 5.45 7.85 17.25
N SER A 290 4.34 7.33 17.79
CA SER A 290 4.35 6.29 18.80
C SER A 290 3.74 5.00 18.27
N TYR A 291 4.26 3.88 18.73
CA TYR A 291 3.72 2.55 18.48
C TYR A 291 3.63 1.80 19.80
N ARG A 292 2.44 1.28 20.10
CA ARG A 292 2.13 0.56 21.35
C ARG A 292 2.55 1.36 22.61
N GLY A 293 2.32 2.67 22.58
CA GLY A 293 2.55 3.58 23.71
C GLY A 293 3.99 4.06 23.89
N SER A 294 4.90 3.74 22.97
CA SER A 294 6.30 4.20 23.02
C SER A 294 6.68 4.93 21.73
N ALA A 295 7.49 5.98 21.84
CA ALA A 295 8.07 6.65 20.68
C ALA A 295 8.94 5.68 19.88
N ARG A 296 8.84 5.72 18.56
CA ARG A 296 9.60 4.85 17.66
C ARG A 296 10.15 5.63 16.47
N SER A 297 11.35 5.26 16.06
CA SER A 297 11.85 5.63 14.73
C SER A 297 11.00 4.94 13.65
N TRP A 298 10.97 5.48 12.43
CA TRP A 298 10.31 4.82 11.31
C TRP A 298 11.02 5.07 9.99
N TRP A 299 10.96 4.07 9.12
CA TRP A 299 11.73 4.02 7.88
C TRP A 299 11.29 5.03 6.82
N TYR A 300 12.27 5.58 6.11
CA TYR A 300 12.09 5.98 4.73
C TYR A 300 12.51 4.84 3.79
N ARG A 301 11.97 4.82 2.57
CA ARG A 301 12.48 3.95 1.50
C ARG A 301 13.83 4.40 0.94
N SER A 302 14.25 5.63 1.25
CA SER A 302 15.50 6.23 0.79
C SER A 302 16.73 5.50 1.35
N ALA A 303 17.43 4.77 0.48
CA ALA A 303 18.71 4.16 0.81
C ALA A 303 19.78 5.23 1.05
N TYR A 304 20.67 4.98 2.01
CA TYR A 304 21.82 5.86 2.25
C TYR A 304 22.82 5.72 1.08
N PRO A 305 23.04 6.79 0.30
CA PRO A 305 23.70 6.70 -1.01
C PRO A 305 25.22 6.60 -0.97
N LEU A 306 25.83 6.65 0.22
CA LEU A 306 27.27 6.70 0.43
C LEU A 306 27.77 5.44 1.16
N ASN A 307 28.97 4.97 0.80
CA ASN A 307 29.70 3.98 1.57
C ASN A 307 30.81 4.68 2.37
N TYR A 308 30.86 4.45 3.68
CA TYR A 308 31.96 4.97 4.50
C TYR A 308 33.23 4.17 4.23
N ALA A 309 34.30 4.85 3.81
CA ALA A 309 35.55 4.22 3.42
C ALA A 309 36.26 3.43 4.55
N ASP A 310 35.84 3.60 5.82
CA ASP A 310 36.43 2.96 7.00
C ASP A 310 35.49 1.97 7.73
N THR A 311 34.19 1.91 7.39
CA THR A 311 33.27 0.91 7.94
C THR A 311 32.99 -0.16 6.89
N SER A 312 33.92 -1.10 6.75
CA SER A 312 33.60 -2.36 6.09
C SER A 312 32.37 -2.97 6.78
N SER A 313 31.25 -3.08 6.06
CA SER A 313 30.05 -3.92 6.29
C SER A 313 28.72 -3.32 6.81
N SER A 314 28.54 -2.00 6.94
CA SER A 314 27.21 -1.46 7.30
C SER A 314 26.51 -0.73 6.16
N SER A 315 25.31 -1.20 5.82
CA SER A 315 24.40 -0.56 4.87
C SER A 315 23.25 0.09 5.62
N TYR A 316 22.90 1.30 5.21
CA TYR A 316 21.92 2.12 5.92
C TYR A 316 20.77 2.54 5.01
N PHE A 317 19.63 2.78 5.66
CA PHE A 317 18.51 3.54 5.11
C PHE A 317 18.23 4.73 6.03
N PHE A 318 17.70 5.80 5.45
CA PHE A 318 17.24 6.92 6.24
C PHE A 318 15.96 6.57 7.00
N ARG A 319 15.77 7.21 8.14
CA ARG A 319 14.60 7.08 9.00
C ARG A 319 14.39 8.35 9.79
N VAL A 320 13.16 8.57 10.22
CA VAL A 320 12.89 9.56 11.26
C VAL A 320 13.31 8.99 12.62
N SER A 321 13.89 9.82 13.48
CA SER A 321 14.19 9.45 14.86
C SER A 321 12.93 9.33 15.73
N GLU A 322 13.06 8.74 16.92
CA GLU A 322 11.99 8.70 17.93
C GLU A 322 11.51 10.09 18.37
N THR A 323 12.36 11.12 18.25
CA THR A 323 12.03 12.51 18.56
C THR A 323 11.46 13.28 17.38
N GLY A 324 11.30 12.65 16.22
CA GLY A 324 10.86 13.30 14.98
C GLY A 324 11.97 14.01 14.21
N PHE A 325 13.25 13.74 14.49
CA PHE A 325 14.36 14.32 13.72
C PHE A 325 14.43 13.66 12.34
N PRO A 326 14.45 14.44 11.23
CA PRO A 326 14.17 13.92 9.89
C PRO A 326 15.30 13.11 9.25
N SER A 327 16.56 13.35 9.63
CA SER A 327 17.74 12.86 8.89
C SER A 327 18.52 11.73 9.58
N SER A 328 17.86 10.96 10.46
CA SER A 328 18.52 9.84 11.12
C SER A 328 18.75 8.66 10.17
N VAL A 329 19.67 7.77 10.53
CA VAL A 329 19.96 6.54 9.79
C VAL A 329 19.79 5.32 10.69
N GLY A 330 19.50 4.17 10.07
CA GLY A 330 19.47 2.87 10.73
C GLY A 330 20.09 1.80 9.84
N GLN A 331 20.75 0.81 10.44
CA GLN A 331 21.27 -0.34 9.70
C GLN A 331 20.11 -1.09 9.05
N ALA A 332 20.31 -1.61 7.84
CA ALA A 332 19.23 -2.18 7.06
C ALA A 332 18.55 -3.38 7.75
N ASP A 333 19.30 -4.16 8.55
CA ASP A 333 18.82 -5.30 9.34
C ASP A 333 18.34 -4.95 10.76
N SER A 334 18.46 -3.68 11.17
CA SER A 334 17.90 -3.21 12.43
C SER A 334 16.39 -3.02 12.30
N THR A 335 15.64 -3.19 13.39
CA THR A 335 14.19 -2.98 13.37
C THR A 335 13.83 -1.49 13.51
N SER A 336 12.83 -1.02 12.76
CA SER A 336 12.21 0.31 12.93
C SER A 336 10.72 0.25 12.59
N GLY A 337 9.97 1.29 12.95
CA GLY A 337 8.55 1.40 12.66
C GLY A 337 8.25 1.46 11.17
N VAL A 338 7.17 0.80 10.75
CA VAL A 338 6.72 0.79 9.36
C VAL A 338 5.51 1.69 9.18
N VAL A 339 5.77 2.93 8.77
CA VAL A 339 4.74 3.86 8.31
C VAL A 339 4.54 3.66 6.82
N ALA A 340 3.29 3.54 6.38
CA ALA A 340 2.98 3.29 4.99
C ALA A 340 2.15 4.41 4.36
N GLY A 341 2.48 4.75 3.12
CA GLY A 341 1.63 5.49 2.20
C GLY A 341 0.74 4.54 1.41
N PHE A 342 -0.45 5.00 1.05
CA PHE A 342 -1.35 4.32 0.12
C PHE A 342 -2.21 5.34 -0.64
N CYS A 343 -2.71 4.96 -1.81
CA CYS A 343 -3.66 5.77 -2.58
C CYS A 343 -5.00 5.06 -2.71
N ILE A 344 -6.06 5.86 -2.82
CA ILE A 344 -7.42 5.45 -3.22
C ILE A 344 -7.89 6.34 -4.37
#